data_AF-A0A9D1ZK97-F1
#
_entry.id   AF-A0A9D1ZK97-F1
#
_cell.length_a   1.000
_cell.length_b   1.000
_cell.length_c   1.000
_cell.angle_alpha   90.00
_cell.angle_beta   90.00
_cell.angle_gamma   90.00
#
_symmetry.space_group_name_H-M   'P 1'
#
loop_
_entity.id
_entity.type
_entity.pdbx_description
1 polymer ?
#
loop_
_entity_poly.entity_id
_entity_poly.type
_entity_poly.pdbx_seq_one_letter_code
_entity_poly.pdbx_strand_id
1 'polypeptide(L)'
;MKKVHVFIASSAELDEDKTQLDLFFAEKNKIYAERDILFVQKTWKDFESSLHERFLQDRYDAYIRKCDIVLFLFHTKLGKYTLHELEIAKEVFRQSRHHRPRIFIFYKETRQQSPELADFKSFSEQNYGHFCDTYADYAELWNKMEKQLQLLENSGYIVPDHFNPRKATKYVLFYLLLPLLLVGLGFAAFHYYSDMDMTITIQEDPARSIAALPFRQGVLEVQYGEGEKQTFPLDERHREAFIKGIHAKYKGTDAHIRFEADGYEQVDTTVSIAPELVLPIRRNNDLGIIYGSVVDEAGNPLSGVALSTQDLTVQSDAAGNFRLEIPLEKQAEEQLLSAFKPGYQRWTFTGPVMPNVPWNIVLKK
;
A
#
# COMPACT_ATOMS: atom_id res chain seq x y z
N MET A 1 -25.07 23.99 -8.02
CA MET A 1 -26.01 25.14 -7.99
C MET A 1 -25.55 26.25 -7.06
N LYS A 2 -25.21 27.40 -7.66
CA LYS A 2 -24.89 28.66 -6.98
C LYS A 2 -26.16 29.30 -6.42
N LYS A 3 -26.17 29.66 -5.14
CA LYS A 3 -27.26 30.44 -4.53
C LYS A 3 -26.90 31.92 -4.58
N VAL A 4 -27.79 32.75 -5.13
CA VAL A 4 -27.68 34.21 -5.19
C VAL A 4 -28.74 34.78 -4.27
N HIS A 5 -28.34 35.39 -3.16
CA HIS A 5 -29.27 35.91 -2.16
C HIS A 5 -29.78 37.29 -2.56
N VAL A 6 -31.09 37.44 -2.67
CA VAL A 6 -31.77 38.69 -3.02
C VAL A 6 -32.62 39.16 -1.86
N PHE A 7 -32.53 40.43 -1.49
CA PHE A 7 -33.44 41.07 -0.54
C PHE A 7 -34.29 42.13 -1.23
N ILE A 8 -35.59 42.11 -1.00
CA ILE A 8 -36.55 43.06 -1.60
C ILE A 8 -37.23 43.83 -0.48
N ALA A 9 -36.94 45.12 -0.42
CA ALA A 9 -37.53 46.06 0.51
C ALA A 9 -38.40 47.06 -0.24
N SER A 10 -39.50 47.46 0.39
CA SER A 10 -40.41 48.45 -0.18
C SER A 10 -40.94 49.37 0.89
N SER A 11 -41.33 50.57 0.47
CA SER A 11 -42.21 51.42 1.28
C SER A 11 -43.54 50.70 1.52
N ALA A 12 -44.21 51.00 2.64
CA ALA A 12 -45.42 50.29 3.08
C ALA A 12 -46.57 50.35 2.05
N GLU A 13 -46.61 51.41 1.23
CA GLU A 13 -47.61 51.61 0.17
C GLU A 13 -47.37 50.76 -1.09
N LEU A 14 -46.22 50.07 -1.19
CA LEU A 14 -45.80 49.28 -2.34
C LEU A 14 -45.74 47.78 -2.03
N ASP A 15 -46.59 47.28 -1.12
CA ASP A 15 -46.59 45.86 -0.75
C ASP A 15 -46.90 44.94 -1.94
N GLU A 16 -47.80 45.37 -2.84
CA GLU A 16 -48.12 44.65 -4.08
C GLU A 16 -46.93 44.62 -5.05
N ASP A 17 -46.29 45.76 -5.31
CA ASP A 17 -45.12 45.87 -6.18
C ASP A 17 -43.97 44.95 -5.70
N LYS A 18 -43.78 44.85 -4.39
CA LYS A 18 -42.82 43.93 -3.78
C LYS A 18 -43.19 42.45 -4.04
N THR A 19 -44.47 42.09 -3.92
CA THR A 19 -44.95 40.75 -4.28
C THR A 19 -44.74 40.45 -5.77
N GLN A 20 -44.94 41.43 -6.65
CA GLN A 20 -44.67 41.28 -8.09
C GLN A 20 -43.18 41.05 -8.39
N LEU A 21 -42.26 41.67 -7.63
CA LEU A 21 -40.82 41.37 -7.75
C LEU A 21 -40.44 40.01 -7.21
N ASP A 22 -41.04 39.58 -6.10
CA ASP A 22 -40.82 38.23 -5.57
C ASP A 22 -41.22 37.15 -6.60
N LEU A 23 -42.40 37.31 -7.20
CA LEU A 23 -42.87 36.45 -8.30
C LEU A 23 -41.94 36.49 -9.51
N PHE A 24 -41.44 37.67 -9.89
CA PHE A 24 -40.47 37.80 -10.98
C PHE A 24 -39.22 36.92 -10.74
N PHE A 25 -38.62 36.93 -9.55
CA PHE A 25 -37.46 36.06 -9.27
C PHE A 25 -37.84 34.57 -9.24
N ALA A 26 -39.02 34.24 -8.71
CA ALA A 26 -39.53 32.87 -8.74
C ALA A 26 -39.70 32.34 -10.18
N GLU A 27 -40.18 33.18 -11.10
CA GLU A 27 -40.25 32.84 -12.52
C GLU A 27 -38.87 32.74 -13.16
N LYS A 28 -37.94 33.65 -12.84
CA LYS A 28 -36.57 33.58 -13.35
C LYS A 28 -35.85 32.32 -12.91
N ASN A 29 -36.10 31.83 -11.70
CA ASN A 29 -35.54 30.56 -11.23
C ASN A 29 -35.91 29.37 -12.13
N LYS A 30 -37.02 29.39 -12.87
CA LYS A 30 -37.35 28.34 -13.84
C LYS A 30 -36.31 28.23 -14.96
N ILE A 31 -35.70 29.35 -15.36
CA ILE A 31 -34.67 29.42 -16.41
C ILE A 31 -33.27 29.30 -15.79
N TYR A 32 -33.03 29.98 -14.67
CA TYR A 32 -31.71 30.04 -14.06
C TYR A 32 -31.30 28.73 -13.36
N ALA A 33 -32.26 27.92 -12.92
CA ALA A 33 -31.96 26.60 -12.36
C ALA A 33 -31.27 25.67 -13.37
N GLU A 34 -31.65 25.75 -14.65
CA GLU A 34 -30.98 25.02 -15.74
C GLU A 34 -29.52 25.48 -15.94
N ARG A 35 -29.23 26.72 -15.55
CA ARG A 35 -27.88 27.32 -15.56
C ARG A 35 -27.15 27.16 -14.23
N ASP A 36 -27.63 26.28 -13.36
CA ASP A 36 -27.02 26.00 -12.06
C ASP A 36 -26.97 27.23 -11.12
N ILE A 37 -27.91 28.17 -11.29
CA ILE A 37 -28.07 29.38 -10.47
C ILE A 37 -29.47 29.38 -9.85
N LEU A 38 -29.57 29.70 -8.56
CA LEU A 38 -30.83 29.87 -7.85
C LEU A 38 -30.84 31.22 -7.13
N PHE A 39 -31.76 32.09 -7.52
CA PHE A 39 -32.08 33.28 -6.74
C PHE A 39 -32.87 32.87 -5.50
N VAL A 40 -32.34 33.22 -4.34
CA VAL A 40 -33.01 33.05 -3.05
C VAL A 40 -33.48 34.43 -2.63
N GLN A 41 -34.63 34.82 -3.14
CA GLN A 41 -35.25 36.10 -2.81
C GLN A 41 -36.00 36.02 -1.48
N LYS A 42 -35.95 37.10 -0.70
CA LYS A 42 -36.72 37.27 0.53
C LYS A 42 -37.22 38.70 0.68
N THR A 43 -38.38 38.81 1.29
CA THR A 43 -39.04 40.03 1.75
C THR A 43 -39.17 40.00 3.28
N TRP A 44 -39.62 41.08 3.90
CA TRP A 44 -39.91 41.08 5.35
C TRP A 44 -40.93 40.02 5.76
N LYS A 45 -41.84 39.57 4.86
CA LYS A 45 -42.86 38.56 5.14
C LYS A 45 -42.27 37.15 5.36
N ASP A 46 -41.06 36.91 4.87
CA ASP A 46 -40.39 35.60 4.91
C ASP A 46 -39.61 35.34 6.21
N PHE A 47 -39.67 36.29 7.14
CA PHE A 47 -39.05 36.20 8.45
C PHE A 47 -40.11 35.87 9.50
N GLU A 48 -39.81 34.92 10.36
CA GLU A 48 -40.74 34.43 11.38
C GLU A 48 -41.16 35.55 12.34
N SER A 49 -42.47 35.81 12.47
CA SER A 49 -43.01 36.90 13.30
C SER A 49 -43.19 36.54 14.78
N SER A 50 -42.66 35.39 15.23
CA SER A 50 -42.76 34.95 16.62
C SER A 50 -41.89 35.79 17.56
N LEU A 51 -42.30 35.92 18.82
CA LEU A 51 -41.53 36.59 19.87
C LEU A 51 -40.20 35.84 20.07
N HIS A 52 -39.09 36.54 19.81
CA HIS A 52 -37.74 36.00 19.93
C HIS A 52 -36.87 36.96 20.76
N GLU A 53 -35.79 36.45 21.38
CA GLU A 53 -34.85 37.24 22.22
C GLU A 53 -34.16 38.43 21.52
N ARG A 54 -34.17 38.50 20.18
CA ARG A 54 -33.53 39.57 19.39
C ARG A 54 -34.57 40.37 18.62
N PHE A 55 -34.33 41.68 18.44
CA PHE A 55 -35.24 42.53 17.70
C PHE A 55 -35.39 42.05 16.25
N LEU A 56 -36.61 42.14 15.71
CA LEU A 56 -36.96 41.73 14.34
C LEU A 56 -36.01 42.34 13.29
N GLN A 57 -35.57 43.58 13.55
CA GLN A 57 -34.72 44.40 12.70
C GLN A 57 -33.28 43.84 12.58
N ASP A 58 -32.72 43.25 13.64
CA ASP A 58 -31.37 42.65 13.61
C ASP A 58 -31.27 41.49 12.61
N ARG A 59 -32.39 40.79 12.36
CA ARG A 59 -32.43 39.67 11.41
C ARG A 59 -32.44 40.14 9.97
N TYR A 60 -33.10 41.26 9.67
CA TYR A 60 -33.06 41.87 8.35
C TYR A 60 -31.65 42.36 8.05
N ASP A 61 -31.03 43.07 9.00
CA ASP A 61 -29.67 43.57 8.87
C ASP A 61 -28.66 42.42 8.64
N ALA A 62 -28.80 41.32 9.40
CA ALA A 62 -27.98 40.12 9.21
C ALA A 62 -28.20 39.44 7.84
N TYR A 63 -29.41 39.50 7.29
CA TYR A 63 -29.70 38.96 5.97
C TYR A 63 -29.13 39.86 4.86
N ILE A 64 -29.33 41.17 4.93
CA ILE A 64 -28.78 42.16 4.00
C ILE A 64 -27.25 42.01 3.91
N ARG A 65 -26.56 41.82 5.04
CA ARG A 65 -25.10 41.57 5.12
C ARG A 65 -24.64 40.33 4.34
N LYS A 66 -25.53 39.37 4.10
CA LYS A 66 -25.25 38.12 3.35
C LYS A 66 -25.78 38.15 1.92
N CYS A 67 -26.50 39.21 1.53
CA CYS A 67 -27.11 39.29 0.22
C CYS A 67 -26.09 39.60 -0.88
N ASP A 68 -26.41 39.14 -2.08
CA ASP A 68 -25.67 39.46 -3.29
C ASP A 68 -26.36 40.61 -4.05
N ILE A 69 -27.68 40.72 -3.96
CA ILE A 69 -28.49 41.78 -4.58
C ILE A 69 -29.49 42.31 -3.55
N VAL A 70 -29.69 43.62 -3.51
CA VAL A 70 -30.70 44.27 -2.68
C VAL A 70 -31.50 45.26 -3.53
N LEU A 71 -32.82 45.17 -3.45
CA LEU A 71 -33.77 46.01 -4.17
C LEU A 71 -34.56 46.88 -3.20
N PHE A 72 -34.65 48.17 -3.47
CA PHE A 72 -35.46 49.12 -2.71
C PHE A 72 -36.52 49.77 -3.61
N LEU A 73 -37.78 49.64 -3.23
CA LEU A 73 -38.92 50.27 -3.90
C LEU A 73 -39.47 51.45 -3.09
N PHE A 74 -39.60 52.61 -3.72
CA PHE A 74 -40.12 53.82 -3.08
C PHE A 74 -41.28 54.48 -3.84
N HIS A 75 -42.26 54.89 -3.02
CA HIS A 75 -43.49 55.61 -3.28
C HIS A 75 -43.41 57.15 -3.21
N THR A 76 -44.45 57.66 -2.55
CA THR A 76 -44.59 59.04 -2.06
C THR A 76 -43.91 59.24 -0.70
N LYS A 77 -43.77 58.18 0.10
CA LYS A 77 -43.21 58.25 1.45
C LYS A 77 -41.91 57.48 1.58
N LEU A 78 -40.99 58.06 2.34
CA LEU A 78 -39.78 57.36 2.78
C LEU A 78 -40.08 56.57 4.04
N GLY A 79 -40.25 55.25 3.87
CA GLY A 79 -40.40 54.34 5.00
C GLY A 79 -39.15 54.38 5.90
N LYS A 80 -39.33 54.71 7.18
CA LYS A 80 -38.23 54.76 8.18
C LYS A 80 -37.44 53.44 8.22
N TYR A 81 -38.12 52.31 8.08
CA TYR A 81 -37.49 50.98 8.06
C TYR A 81 -36.72 50.73 6.76
N THR A 82 -37.30 51.05 5.61
CA THR A 82 -36.67 50.89 4.29
C THR A 82 -35.42 51.76 4.14
N LEU A 83 -35.43 52.96 4.75
CA LEU A 83 -34.25 53.83 4.83
C LEU A 83 -33.12 53.22 5.67
N HIS A 84 -33.45 52.69 6.86
CA HIS A 84 -32.48 51.98 7.70
C HIS A 84 -31.84 50.80 6.95
N GLU A 85 -32.65 49.98 6.28
CA GLU A 85 -32.17 48.85 5.47
C GLU A 85 -31.23 49.30 4.33
N LEU A 86 -31.54 50.43 3.68
CA LEU A 86 -30.69 51.03 2.65
C LEU A 86 -29.34 51.50 3.21
N GLU A 87 -29.32 52.11 4.39
CA GLU A 87 -28.09 52.52 5.05
C GLU A 87 -27.20 51.33 5.40
N ILE A 88 -27.79 50.24 5.92
CA ILE A 88 -27.06 49.00 6.20
C ILE A 88 -26.51 48.39 4.91
N ALA A 89 -27.30 48.30 3.84
CA ALA A 89 -26.83 47.78 2.56
C ALA A 89 -25.66 48.60 2.00
N LYS A 90 -25.74 49.94 2.10
CA LYS A 90 -24.66 50.86 1.70
C LYS A 90 -23.39 50.65 2.53
N GLU A 91 -23.52 50.51 3.84
CA GLU A 91 -22.40 50.24 4.74
C GLU A 91 -21.65 48.97 4.30
N VAL A 92 -22.40 47.89 4.07
CA VAL A 92 -21.85 46.60 3.62
C VAL A 92 -21.18 46.74 2.26
N PHE A 93 -21.82 47.42 1.32
CA PHE A 93 -21.26 47.66 -0.01
C PHE A 93 -19.91 48.39 0.07
N ARG A 94 -19.79 49.42 0.93
CA ARG A 94 -18.55 50.19 1.11
C ARG A 94 -17.43 49.37 1.75
N GLN A 95 -17.77 48.47 2.67
CA GLN A 95 -16.80 47.61 3.37
C GLN A 95 -16.40 46.37 2.54
N SER A 96 -17.22 46.00 1.56
CA SER A 96 -17.01 44.81 0.74
C SER A 96 -15.91 45.00 -0.29
N ARG A 97 -14.85 44.17 -0.19
CA ARG A 97 -13.78 44.11 -1.22
C ARG A 97 -14.30 43.72 -2.61
N HIS A 98 -15.47 43.08 -2.68
CA HIS A 98 -16.08 42.58 -3.91
C HIS A 98 -17.30 43.39 -4.35
N HIS A 99 -17.55 44.56 -3.75
CA HIS A 99 -18.69 45.43 -4.09
C HIS A 99 -20.03 44.69 -4.02
N ARG A 100 -20.22 43.86 -2.99
CA ARG A 100 -21.48 43.16 -2.66
C ARG A 100 -22.11 43.73 -1.39
N PRO A 101 -23.44 43.87 -1.30
CA PRO A 101 -24.44 43.56 -2.33
C PRO A 101 -24.54 44.62 -3.44
N ARG A 102 -25.07 44.25 -4.61
CA ARG A 102 -25.49 45.23 -5.63
C ARG A 102 -26.83 45.83 -5.22
N ILE A 103 -26.87 47.15 -5.07
CA ILE A 103 -28.03 47.88 -4.57
C ILE A 103 -28.74 48.52 -5.76
N PHE A 104 -30.03 48.22 -5.94
CA PHE A 104 -30.89 48.88 -6.92
C PHE A 104 -32.03 49.60 -6.20
N ILE A 105 -32.30 50.83 -6.64
CA ILE A 105 -33.33 51.69 -6.07
C ILE A 105 -34.28 52.08 -7.20
N PHE A 106 -35.55 51.72 -7.04
CA PHE A 106 -36.61 52.02 -8.00
C PHE A 106 -37.67 52.94 -7.37
N TYR A 107 -38.09 53.93 -8.14
CA TYR A 107 -39.14 54.87 -7.76
C TYR A 107 -40.37 54.71 -8.63
N LYS A 108 -41.54 54.51 -8.01
CA LYS A 108 -42.79 54.45 -8.77
C LYS A 108 -43.22 55.87 -9.16
N GLU A 109 -43.55 56.07 -10.42
CA GLU A 109 -44.02 57.36 -10.90
C GLU A 109 -45.50 57.57 -10.54
N THR A 110 -45.82 58.79 -10.09
CA THR A 110 -47.21 59.24 -9.91
C THR A 110 -47.59 60.19 -11.04
N ARG A 111 -48.85 60.15 -11.50
CA ARG A 111 -49.37 61.05 -12.56
C ARG A 111 -49.33 62.54 -12.19
N GLN A 112 -49.13 62.87 -10.91
CA GLN A 112 -48.84 64.21 -10.42
C GLN A 112 -47.50 64.15 -9.67
N GLN A 113 -46.50 64.93 -10.10
CA GLN A 113 -45.23 65.03 -9.38
C GLN A 113 -45.49 65.68 -8.02
N SER A 114 -45.32 64.93 -6.92
CA SER A 114 -45.29 65.54 -5.60
C SER A 114 -43.92 66.20 -5.37
N PRO A 115 -43.85 67.34 -4.64
CA PRO A 115 -42.58 67.98 -4.28
C PRO A 115 -41.62 67.00 -3.56
N GLU A 116 -42.17 66.06 -2.80
CA GLU A 116 -41.45 65.06 -2.01
C GLU A 116 -40.63 64.08 -2.89
N LEU A 117 -41.13 63.75 -4.09
CA LEU A 117 -40.44 62.90 -5.07
C LEU A 117 -39.20 63.61 -5.65
N ALA A 118 -39.30 64.90 -5.93
CA ALA A 118 -38.19 65.72 -6.42
C ALA A 118 -37.12 65.95 -5.32
N ASP A 119 -37.57 66.20 -4.08
CA ASP A 119 -36.69 66.35 -2.92
C ASP A 119 -35.93 65.05 -2.63
N PHE A 120 -36.57 63.90 -2.75
CA PHE A 120 -35.86 62.64 -2.55
C PHE A 120 -34.91 62.29 -3.70
N LYS A 121 -35.31 62.53 -4.95
CA LYS A 121 -34.40 62.29 -6.08
C LYS A 121 -33.11 63.10 -5.90
N SER A 122 -33.26 64.37 -5.49
CA SER A 122 -32.15 65.25 -5.12
C SER A 122 -31.38 64.71 -3.90
N PHE A 123 -32.07 64.23 -2.86
CA PHE A 123 -31.43 63.59 -1.70
C PHE A 123 -30.63 62.35 -2.08
N SER A 124 -31.13 61.52 -3.00
CA SER A 124 -30.46 60.29 -3.42
C SER A 124 -29.24 60.58 -4.28
N GLU A 125 -29.37 61.51 -5.22
CA GLU A 125 -28.27 61.97 -6.05
C GLU A 125 -27.17 62.63 -5.19
N GLN A 126 -27.54 63.42 -4.18
CA GLN A 126 -26.58 64.08 -3.28
C GLN A 126 -25.93 63.12 -2.26
N ASN A 127 -26.68 62.21 -1.64
CA ASN A 127 -26.18 61.37 -0.55
C ASN A 127 -25.63 60.01 -1.01
N TYR A 128 -26.09 59.50 -2.15
CA TYR A 128 -25.71 58.19 -2.65
C TYR A 128 -24.96 58.25 -3.98
N GLY A 129 -24.99 59.37 -4.71
CA GLY A 129 -24.30 59.51 -6.01
C GLY A 129 -24.80 58.54 -7.08
N HIS A 130 -26.00 57.98 -6.87
CA HIS A 130 -26.61 56.96 -7.72
C HIS A 130 -27.91 57.50 -8.31
N PHE A 131 -28.12 57.25 -9.61
CA PHE A 131 -29.37 57.57 -10.28
C PHE A 131 -30.44 56.56 -9.86
N CYS A 132 -31.50 57.04 -9.23
CA CYS A 132 -32.71 56.26 -8.99
C CYS A 132 -33.43 56.03 -10.32
N ASP A 133 -33.64 54.77 -10.69
CA ASP A 133 -34.45 54.44 -11.87
C ASP A 133 -35.93 54.57 -11.49
N THR A 134 -36.76 55.06 -12.42
CA THR A 134 -38.20 55.23 -12.18
C THR A 134 -38.99 54.11 -12.86
N TYR A 135 -40.26 53.93 -12.52
CA TYR A 135 -41.14 53.02 -13.27
C TYR A 135 -42.59 53.44 -13.14
N ALA A 136 -43.35 53.38 -14.24
CA ALA A 136 -44.78 53.69 -14.24
C ALA A 136 -45.65 52.46 -13.93
N ASP A 137 -45.22 51.28 -14.38
CA ASP A 137 -45.96 50.03 -14.24
C ASP A 137 -45.05 48.80 -14.01
N TYR A 138 -45.66 47.64 -13.80
CA TYR A 138 -44.92 46.39 -13.54
C TYR A 138 -44.11 45.90 -14.74
N ALA A 139 -44.59 46.12 -15.97
CA ALA A 139 -43.87 45.69 -17.16
C ALA A 139 -42.57 46.49 -17.32
N GLU A 140 -42.60 47.78 -17.05
CA GLU A 140 -41.40 48.62 -17.03
C GLU A 140 -40.43 48.19 -15.92
N LEU A 141 -40.94 47.95 -14.70
CA LEU A 141 -40.13 47.48 -13.57
C LEU A 141 -39.42 46.15 -13.89
N TRP A 142 -40.14 45.17 -14.44
CA TRP A 142 -39.58 43.89 -14.83
C TRP A 142 -38.55 44.02 -15.94
N ASN A 143 -38.82 44.81 -16.98
CA ASN A 143 -37.88 45.03 -18.08
C ASN A 143 -36.58 45.68 -17.60
N LYS A 144 -36.68 46.65 -16.69
CA LYS A 144 -35.51 47.31 -16.09
C LYS A 144 -34.73 46.34 -15.22
N MET A 145 -35.40 45.57 -14.36
CA MET A 145 -34.75 44.56 -13.52
C MET A 145 -34.06 43.48 -14.36
N GLU A 146 -34.70 43.02 -15.44
CA GLU A 146 -34.13 42.04 -16.36
C GLU A 146 -32.84 42.54 -17.00
N LYS A 147 -32.85 43.79 -17.47
CA LYS A 147 -31.66 44.44 -18.03
C LYS A 147 -30.52 44.48 -17.01
N GLN A 148 -30.83 44.77 -15.74
CA GLN A 148 -29.82 44.76 -14.68
C GLN A 148 -29.27 43.35 -14.42
N LEU A 149 -30.12 42.31 -14.39
CA LEU A 149 -29.65 40.93 -14.26
C LEU A 149 -28.71 40.53 -15.40
N GLN A 150 -29.04 40.88 -16.65
CA GLN A 150 -28.18 40.63 -17.80
C GLN A 150 -26.82 41.32 -17.70
N LEU A 151 -26.78 42.57 -17.21
CA LEU A 151 -25.52 43.28 -16.97
C LEU A 151 -24.69 42.60 -15.85
N LEU A 152 -25.35 42.07 -14.82
CA LEU A 152 -24.68 41.31 -13.76
C LEU A 152 -24.15 39.95 -14.25
N GLU A 153 -24.86 39.27 -15.13
CA GLU A 153 -24.36 38.06 -15.79
C GLU A 153 -23.14 38.39 -16.67
N ASN A 154 -23.25 39.38 -17.55
CA ASN A 154 -22.19 39.76 -18.49
C ASN A 154 -20.90 40.25 -17.80
N SER A 155 -21.04 40.85 -16.61
CA SER A 155 -19.89 41.27 -15.80
C SER A 155 -19.27 40.14 -14.97
N GLY A 156 -19.83 38.94 -15.01
CA GLY A 156 -19.37 37.80 -14.21
C GLY A 156 -19.74 37.92 -12.73
N TYR A 157 -20.72 38.76 -12.37
CA TYR A 157 -21.20 38.89 -11.00
C TYR A 157 -22.09 37.70 -10.60
N ILE A 158 -22.90 37.21 -11.55
CA ILE A 158 -23.75 36.01 -11.42
C ILE A 158 -23.17 34.93 -12.34
N VAL A 159 -22.42 33.99 -11.76
CA VAL A 159 -21.76 32.90 -12.50
C VAL A 159 -22.01 31.58 -11.77
N PRO A 160 -22.27 30.47 -12.48
CA PRO A 160 -22.38 29.16 -11.85
C PRO A 160 -21.06 28.76 -11.16
N ASP A 161 -21.17 27.99 -10.07
CA ASP A 161 -19.98 27.42 -9.42
C ASP A 161 -19.39 26.33 -10.34
N HIS A 162 -18.39 26.68 -11.15
CA HIS A 162 -17.72 25.71 -12.01
C HIS A 162 -16.89 24.70 -11.21
N PHE A 163 -16.81 23.47 -11.73
CA PHE A 163 -15.91 22.42 -11.25
C PHE A 163 -14.47 22.96 -11.20
N ASN A 164 -13.87 23.01 -10.00
CA ASN A 164 -12.51 23.47 -9.82
C ASN A 164 -11.54 22.28 -9.91
N PRO A 165 -10.84 22.08 -11.05
CA PRO A 165 -10.01 20.89 -11.26
C PRO A 165 -8.89 20.78 -10.23
N ARG A 166 -8.34 21.90 -9.74
CA ARG A 166 -7.28 21.90 -8.71
C ARG A 166 -7.76 21.34 -7.38
N LYS A 167 -9.01 21.65 -6.98
CA LYS A 167 -9.61 21.06 -5.77
C LYS A 167 -9.83 19.57 -5.97
N ALA A 168 -10.39 19.16 -7.11
CA ALA A 168 -10.63 17.76 -7.42
C ALA A 168 -9.34 16.91 -7.43
N THR A 169 -8.24 17.41 -8.03
CA THR A 169 -6.94 16.72 -7.99
C THR A 169 -6.41 16.55 -6.57
N LYS A 170 -6.58 17.55 -5.69
CA LYS A 170 -6.19 17.39 -4.28
C LYS A 170 -7.02 16.28 -3.61
N TYR A 171 -8.32 16.23 -3.87
CA TYR A 171 -9.17 15.17 -3.33
C TYR A 171 -8.74 13.78 -3.84
N VAL A 172 -8.47 13.61 -5.14
CA VAL A 172 -8.00 12.31 -5.68
C VAL A 172 -6.64 11.91 -5.08
N LEU A 173 -5.70 12.85 -4.97
CA LEU A 173 -4.38 12.59 -4.41
C LEU A 173 -4.46 12.15 -2.94
N PHE A 174 -5.22 12.87 -2.12
CA PHE A 174 -5.29 12.60 -0.68
C PHE A 174 -6.20 11.44 -0.31
N TYR A 175 -7.33 11.26 -0.99
CA TYR A 175 -8.32 10.26 -0.60
C TYR A 175 -8.21 8.95 -1.38
N LEU A 176 -7.45 8.91 -2.49
CA LEU A 176 -7.32 7.71 -3.31
C LEU A 176 -5.87 7.23 -3.38
N LEU A 177 -4.93 8.10 -3.74
CA LEU A 177 -3.52 7.71 -3.91
C LEU A 177 -2.79 7.50 -2.58
N LEU A 178 -2.99 8.37 -1.58
CA LEU A 178 -2.32 8.24 -0.28
C LEU A 178 -2.72 6.94 0.46
N PRO A 179 -4.00 6.55 0.56
CA PRO A 179 -4.38 5.27 1.15
C PRO A 179 -3.83 4.07 0.37
N LEU A 180 -3.85 4.13 -0.96
CA LEU A 180 -3.29 3.06 -1.81
C LEU A 180 -1.79 2.87 -1.54
N LEU A 181 -1.05 3.98 -1.42
CA LEU A 181 0.37 3.96 -1.09
C LEU A 181 0.61 3.42 0.32
N LEU A 182 -0.19 3.80 1.31
CA LEU A 182 -0.09 3.25 2.67
C LEU A 182 -0.39 1.75 2.71
N VAL A 183 -1.40 1.28 1.96
CA VAL A 183 -1.70 -0.15 1.81
C VAL A 183 -0.56 -0.89 1.13
N GLY A 184 0.00 -0.32 0.05
CA GLY A 184 1.15 -0.89 -0.66
C GLY A 184 2.39 -1.00 0.24
N LEU A 185 2.70 0.05 1.00
CA LEU A 185 3.79 0.05 1.97
C LEU A 185 3.54 -0.96 3.10
N GLY A 186 2.32 -1.04 3.63
CA GLY A 186 1.94 -2.02 4.64
C GLY A 186 2.08 -3.46 4.14
N PHE A 187 1.66 -3.72 2.90
CA PHE A 187 1.80 -5.03 2.27
C PHE A 187 3.27 -5.40 2.03
N ALA A 188 4.08 -4.46 1.52
CA ALA A 188 5.51 -4.67 1.35
C ALA A 188 6.22 -4.92 2.68
N ALA A 189 5.90 -4.14 3.72
CA ALA A 189 6.44 -4.34 5.06
C ALA A 189 6.02 -5.70 5.63
N PHE A 190 4.75 -6.10 5.47
CA PHE A 190 4.27 -7.41 5.92
C PHE A 190 5.05 -8.55 5.26
N HIS A 191 5.26 -8.49 3.95
CA HIS A 191 6.07 -9.49 3.24
C HIS A 191 7.55 -9.48 3.63
N TYR A 192 8.09 -8.30 3.93
CA TYR A 192 9.48 -8.17 4.35
C TYR A 192 9.69 -8.75 5.75
N TYR A 193 8.81 -8.41 6.70
CA TYR A 193 8.91 -8.80 8.11
C TYR A 193 8.27 -10.14 8.45
N SER A 194 7.57 -10.81 7.53
CA SER A 194 7.01 -12.13 7.78
C SER A 194 8.10 -13.17 8.00
N ASP A 195 7.86 -14.08 8.94
CA ASP A 195 8.72 -15.23 9.14
C ASP A 195 8.70 -16.14 7.89
N MET A 196 9.73 -16.96 7.75
CA MET A 196 9.88 -17.89 6.64
C MET A 196 10.28 -19.26 7.14
N ASP A 197 9.80 -20.28 6.46
CA ASP A 197 10.24 -21.64 6.69
C ASP A 197 11.33 -22.01 5.68
N MET A 198 12.29 -22.81 6.13
CA MET A 198 13.40 -23.32 5.31
C MET A 198 13.34 -24.84 5.28
N THR A 199 13.46 -25.41 4.09
CA THR A 199 13.56 -26.86 3.88
C THR A 199 14.95 -27.18 3.35
N ILE A 200 15.65 -28.07 4.06
CA ILE A 200 16.95 -28.59 3.63
C ILE A 200 16.77 -30.04 3.22
N THR A 201 17.00 -30.32 1.94
CA THR A 201 16.91 -31.67 1.38
C THR A 201 18.31 -32.22 1.14
N ILE A 202 18.61 -33.40 1.68
CA ILE A 202 19.86 -34.08 1.36
C ILE A 202 19.76 -34.81 0.01
N GLN A 203 20.81 -34.69 -0.80
CA GLN A 203 20.87 -35.35 -2.10
C GLN A 203 22.22 -36.04 -2.29
N GLU A 204 22.20 -37.34 -2.58
CA GLU A 204 23.41 -38.09 -2.89
C GLU A 204 24.00 -37.61 -4.22
N ASP A 205 25.28 -37.23 -4.20
CA ASP A 205 26.03 -36.85 -5.40
C ASP A 205 26.16 -38.07 -6.32
N PRO A 206 25.58 -38.05 -7.54
CA PRO A 206 25.60 -39.20 -8.44
C PRO A 206 27.01 -39.66 -8.82
N ALA A 207 28.01 -38.77 -8.79
CA ALA A 207 29.40 -39.13 -9.12
C ALA A 207 30.10 -39.84 -7.95
N ARG A 208 29.55 -39.77 -6.74
CA ARG A 208 30.14 -40.30 -5.50
C ARG A 208 29.15 -41.18 -4.73
N SER A 209 28.22 -41.82 -5.43
CA SER A 209 27.24 -42.73 -4.85
C SER A 209 27.41 -44.16 -5.38
N ILE A 210 26.98 -45.14 -4.57
CA ILE A 210 27.04 -46.56 -4.89
C ILE A 210 25.63 -47.11 -4.67
N ALA A 211 24.98 -47.61 -5.72
CA ALA A 211 23.58 -48.04 -5.65
C ALA A 211 23.34 -49.17 -4.62
N ALA A 212 24.34 -50.02 -4.37
CA ALA A 212 24.28 -51.07 -3.37
C ALA A 212 24.42 -50.57 -1.92
N LEU A 213 24.90 -49.34 -1.73
CA LEU A 213 25.11 -48.70 -0.44
C LEU A 213 24.35 -47.35 -0.40
N PRO A 214 23.00 -47.36 -0.39
CA PRO A 214 22.24 -46.12 -0.28
C PRO A 214 22.42 -45.47 1.09
N PHE A 215 22.13 -44.17 1.19
CA PHE A 215 21.93 -43.48 2.45
C PHE A 215 20.84 -44.17 3.28
N ARG A 216 21.12 -44.41 4.57
CA ARG A 216 20.18 -45.05 5.52
C ARG A 216 19.72 -44.09 6.63
N GLN A 217 20.68 -43.47 7.31
CA GLN A 217 20.42 -42.58 8.43
C GLN A 217 21.55 -41.55 8.57
N GLY A 218 21.23 -40.39 9.15
CA GLY A 218 22.18 -39.33 9.44
C GLY A 218 21.58 -38.28 10.35
N VAL A 219 22.42 -37.33 10.77
CA VAL A 219 22.01 -36.22 11.61
C VAL A 219 22.43 -34.92 10.94
N LEU A 220 21.48 -34.00 10.80
CA LEU A 220 21.72 -32.64 10.31
C LEU A 220 21.57 -31.66 11.48
N GLU A 221 22.61 -30.90 11.75
CA GLU A 221 22.59 -29.78 12.68
C GLU A 221 22.57 -28.46 11.91
N VAL A 222 21.69 -27.55 12.33
CA VAL A 222 21.54 -26.22 11.72
C VAL A 222 21.60 -25.17 12.81
N GLN A 223 22.40 -24.14 12.60
CA GLN A 223 22.52 -22.99 13.50
C GLN A 223 22.54 -21.69 12.70
N TYR A 224 21.75 -20.70 13.12
CA TYR A 224 21.73 -19.38 12.49
C TYR A 224 21.67 -18.27 13.53
N GLY A 225 22.38 -17.17 13.27
CA GLY A 225 22.53 -16.06 14.22
C GLY A 225 23.11 -16.50 15.56
N GLU A 226 22.60 -15.92 16.65
CA GLU A 226 22.94 -16.30 18.05
C GLU A 226 22.00 -17.40 18.59
N GLY A 227 21.27 -18.08 17.71
CA GLY A 227 20.33 -19.13 18.10
C GLY A 227 21.02 -20.40 18.60
N GLU A 228 20.24 -21.22 19.32
CA GLU A 228 20.63 -22.58 19.68
C GLU A 228 20.75 -23.47 18.44
N LYS A 229 21.61 -24.49 18.52
CA LYS A 229 21.74 -25.50 17.48
C LYS A 229 20.47 -26.35 17.43
N GLN A 230 19.91 -26.52 16.24
CA GLN A 230 18.78 -27.39 15.98
C GLN A 230 19.27 -28.67 15.33
N THR A 231 18.81 -29.82 15.83
CA THR A 231 19.24 -31.14 15.36
C THR A 231 18.07 -31.88 14.73
N PHE A 232 18.28 -32.37 13.51
CA PHE A 232 17.29 -33.06 12.71
C PHE A 232 17.81 -34.46 12.35
N PRO A 233 17.20 -35.55 12.88
CA PRO A 233 17.50 -36.90 12.42
C PRO A 233 16.90 -37.10 11.02
N LEU A 234 17.70 -37.65 10.11
CA LEU A 234 17.32 -37.95 8.73
C LEU A 234 17.40 -39.46 8.50
N ASP A 235 16.49 -39.98 7.69
CA ASP A 235 16.42 -41.41 7.34
C ASP A 235 16.06 -41.62 5.86
N GLU A 236 15.96 -42.87 5.42
CA GLU A 236 15.61 -43.23 4.04
C GLU A 236 14.31 -42.59 3.53
N ARG A 237 13.32 -42.42 4.42
CA ARG A 237 11.99 -41.90 4.12
C ARG A 237 11.87 -40.39 4.35
N HIS A 238 12.68 -39.85 5.26
CA HIS A 238 12.70 -38.45 5.66
C HIS A 238 14.09 -37.86 5.39
N ARG A 239 14.30 -37.46 4.13
CA ARG A 239 15.55 -36.83 3.65
C ARG A 239 15.50 -35.30 3.73
N GLU A 240 14.53 -34.75 4.45
CA GLU A 240 14.25 -33.32 4.51
C GLU A 240 14.20 -32.86 5.97
N ALA A 241 14.89 -31.75 6.26
CA ALA A 241 14.80 -31.05 7.53
C ALA A 241 13.99 -29.77 7.35
N PHE A 242 12.97 -29.59 8.18
CA PHE A 242 12.06 -28.44 8.13
C PHE A 242 12.27 -27.50 9.31
N ILE A 243 12.83 -26.32 9.02
CA ILE A 243 13.08 -25.27 10.00
C ILE A 243 11.94 -24.26 9.92
N LYS A 244 11.15 -24.17 10.99
CA LYS A 244 9.97 -23.31 11.07
C LYS A 244 10.28 -21.93 11.64
N GLY A 245 9.62 -20.91 11.10
CA GLY A 245 9.54 -19.60 11.74
C GLY A 245 10.88 -18.86 11.82
N ILE A 246 11.70 -18.95 10.78
CA ILE A 246 12.93 -18.15 10.68
C ILE A 246 12.53 -16.69 10.55
N HIS A 247 12.88 -15.91 11.57
CA HIS A 247 12.58 -14.48 11.61
C HIS A 247 13.17 -13.76 10.39
N ALA A 248 12.40 -12.84 9.80
CA ALA A 248 12.76 -12.10 8.58
C ALA A 248 14.18 -11.51 8.57
N LYS A 249 14.67 -11.08 9.74
CA LYS A 249 16.03 -10.51 9.92
C LYS A 249 17.17 -11.47 9.54
N TYR A 250 16.91 -12.77 9.50
CA TYR A 250 17.89 -13.79 9.11
C TYR A 250 17.72 -14.24 7.65
N LYS A 251 16.76 -13.70 6.90
CA LYS A 251 16.62 -14.01 5.46
C LYS A 251 17.86 -13.53 4.72
N GLY A 252 18.49 -14.42 3.95
CA GLY A 252 19.72 -14.10 3.21
C GLY A 252 20.97 -13.93 4.07
N THR A 253 20.89 -14.16 5.38
CA THR A 253 22.09 -14.31 6.22
C THR A 253 22.59 -15.75 6.19
N ASP A 254 23.78 -15.95 6.73
CA ASP A 254 24.45 -17.22 6.76
C ASP A 254 23.95 -18.12 7.92
N ALA A 255 23.69 -19.39 7.61
CA ALA A 255 23.43 -20.47 8.55
C ALA A 255 24.58 -21.48 8.49
N HIS A 256 25.06 -21.88 9.65
CA HIS A 256 26.02 -22.95 9.79
C HIS A 256 25.29 -24.30 9.78
N ILE A 257 25.76 -25.21 8.95
CA ILE A 257 25.20 -26.54 8.79
C ILE A 257 26.30 -27.57 9.00
N ARG A 258 25.99 -28.56 9.83
CA ARG A 258 26.79 -29.76 10.00
C ARG A 258 25.97 -31.00 9.69
N PHE A 259 26.48 -31.87 8.84
CA PHE A 259 25.85 -33.16 8.51
C PHE A 259 26.82 -34.30 8.81
N GLU A 260 26.30 -35.34 9.46
CA GLU A 260 27.05 -36.52 9.86
C GLU A 260 26.24 -37.78 9.59
N ALA A 261 26.83 -38.76 8.89
CA ALA A 261 26.20 -40.03 8.56
C ALA A 261 27.24 -41.12 8.31
N ASP A 262 26.90 -42.36 8.65
CA ASP A 262 27.82 -43.50 8.49
C ASP A 262 28.14 -43.77 7.01
N GLY A 263 29.44 -43.81 6.67
CA GLY A 263 29.94 -44.02 5.31
C GLY A 263 29.83 -42.79 4.39
N TYR A 264 29.56 -41.61 4.95
CA TYR A 264 29.55 -40.34 4.24
C TYR A 264 30.65 -39.40 4.76
N GLU A 265 31.08 -38.48 3.89
CA GLU A 265 31.96 -37.38 4.31
C GLU A 265 31.18 -36.43 5.24
N GLN A 266 31.79 -36.06 6.36
CA GLN A 266 31.22 -35.05 7.24
C GLN A 266 31.17 -33.72 6.50
N VAL A 267 29.99 -33.09 6.47
CA VAL A 267 29.84 -31.74 5.91
C VAL A 267 29.79 -30.77 7.08
N ASP A 268 30.63 -29.76 7.06
CA ASP A 268 30.65 -28.67 8.03
C ASP A 268 30.88 -27.37 7.25
N THR A 269 29.81 -26.62 7.02
CA THR A 269 29.82 -25.49 6.08
C THR A 269 28.82 -24.41 6.46
N THR A 270 28.85 -23.31 5.72
CA THR A 270 27.95 -22.17 5.89
C THR A 270 27.20 -21.93 4.60
N VAL A 271 25.88 -21.78 4.70
CA VAL A 271 24.99 -21.57 3.56
C VAL A 271 24.10 -20.36 3.80
N SER A 272 23.69 -19.67 2.73
CA SER A 272 22.73 -18.59 2.85
C SER A 272 21.32 -19.15 3.10
N ILE A 273 20.60 -18.56 4.05
CA ILE A 273 19.23 -18.94 4.38
C ILE A 273 18.29 -18.62 3.21
N ALA A 274 17.67 -19.66 2.68
CA ALA A 274 16.74 -19.63 1.56
C ALA A 274 15.55 -20.58 1.83
N PRO A 275 14.40 -20.45 1.13
CA PRO A 275 13.25 -21.32 1.35
C PRO A 275 13.54 -22.81 1.09
N GLU A 276 14.36 -23.08 0.08
CA GLU A 276 14.76 -24.41 -0.33
C GLU A 276 16.28 -24.45 -0.48
N LEU A 277 16.89 -25.48 0.08
CA LEU A 277 18.31 -25.73 -0.03
C LEU A 277 18.54 -27.23 -0.25
N VAL A 278 19.36 -27.55 -1.23
CA VAL A 278 19.82 -28.92 -1.46
C VAL A 278 21.23 -29.06 -0.91
N LEU A 279 21.43 -29.97 0.04
CA LEU A 279 22.72 -30.32 0.59
C LEU A 279 23.28 -31.56 -0.13
N PRO A 280 24.30 -31.43 -0.99
CA PRO A 280 24.91 -32.58 -1.63
C PRO A 280 25.72 -33.39 -0.61
N ILE A 281 25.41 -34.67 -0.47
CA ILE A 281 26.14 -35.61 0.39
C ILE A 281 26.98 -36.56 -0.47
N ARG A 282 28.19 -36.86 -0.01
CA ARG A 282 29.17 -37.69 -0.75
C ARG A 282 29.62 -38.85 0.12
N ARG A 283 29.73 -40.05 -0.47
CA ARG A 283 30.32 -41.17 0.25
C ARG A 283 31.79 -40.93 0.54
N ASN A 284 32.19 -41.30 1.75
CA ASN A 284 33.60 -41.32 2.12
C ASN A 284 34.30 -42.52 1.47
N ASN A 285 35.62 -42.62 1.63
CA ASN A 285 36.44 -43.68 1.04
C ASN A 285 36.84 -44.76 2.06
N ASP A 286 36.09 -44.94 3.14
CA ASP A 286 36.44 -45.84 4.24
C ASP A 286 36.49 -47.32 3.80
N LEU A 287 35.68 -47.67 2.80
CA LEU A 287 35.63 -49.01 2.20
C LEU A 287 36.63 -49.17 1.03
N GLY A 288 37.44 -48.15 0.76
CA GLY A 288 38.32 -48.09 -0.40
C GLY A 288 39.69 -48.74 -0.22
N ILE A 289 40.03 -49.22 0.99
CA ILE A 289 41.35 -49.80 1.26
C ILE A 289 41.21 -51.07 2.11
N ILE A 290 41.81 -52.15 1.65
CA ILE A 290 42.11 -53.33 2.48
C ILE A 290 43.63 -53.39 2.64
N TYR A 291 44.10 -53.47 3.88
CA TYR A 291 45.52 -53.58 4.17
C TYR A 291 45.77 -54.59 5.28
N GLY A 292 46.99 -55.09 5.38
CA GLY A 292 47.34 -56.07 6.38
C GLY A 292 48.68 -56.73 6.13
N SER A 293 48.86 -57.90 6.74
CA SER A 293 50.12 -58.66 6.66
C SER A 293 49.86 -60.13 6.38
N VAL A 294 50.81 -60.78 5.71
CA VAL A 294 50.78 -62.20 5.40
C VAL A 294 51.98 -62.88 6.02
N VAL A 295 51.74 -63.90 6.84
CA VAL A 295 52.76 -64.71 7.52
C VAL A 295 52.55 -66.20 7.26
N ASP A 296 53.58 -67.02 7.52
CA ASP A 296 53.44 -68.47 7.58
C ASP A 296 52.99 -68.96 8.97
N GLU A 297 52.79 -70.27 9.13
CA GLU A 297 52.40 -70.88 10.41
C GLU A 297 53.42 -70.68 11.54
N ALA A 298 54.67 -70.34 11.21
CA ALA A 298 55.72 -70.03 12.18
C ALA A 298 55.81 -68.53 12.51
N GLY A 299 54.96 -67.69 11.89
CA GLY A 299 54.92 -66.25 12.08
C GLY A 299 55.94 -65.46 11.24
N ASN A 300 56.61 -66.09 10.27
CA ASN A 300 57.56 -65.39 9.40
C ASN A 300 56.80 -64.65 8.28
N PRO A 301 57.18 -63.39 7.95
CA PRO A 301 56.55 -62.63 6.89
C PRO A 301 56.76 -63.27 5.51
N LEU A 302 55.69 -63.29 4.70
CA LEU A 302 55.72 -63.86 3.36
C LEU A 302 55.64 -62.78 2.28
N SER A 303 56.74 -62.62 1.54
CA SER A 303 56.80 -61.73 0.37
C SER A 303 56.27 -62.38 -0.91
N GLY A 304 55.72 -61.58 -1.83
CA GLY A 304 55.27 -62.01 -3.15
C GLY A 304 54.01 -62.88 -3.14
N VAL A 305 53.21 -62.82 -2.08
CA VAL A 305 51.89 -63.47 -2.02
C VAL A 305 50.94 -62.67 -2.89
N ALA A 306 50.26 -63.31 -3.84
CA ALA A 306 49.23 -62.66 -4.65
C ALA A 306 47.94 -62.57 -3.83
N LEU A 307 47.49 -61.35 -3.55
CA LEU A 307 46.22 -61.05 -2.89
C LEU A 307 45.24 -60.47 -3.91
N SER A 308 44.06 -61.06 -4.01
CA SER A 308 43.05 -60.67 -4.99
C SER A 308 41.66 -60.51 -4.36
N THR A 309 40.97 -59.43 -4.71
CA THR A 309 39.54 -59.23 -4.47
C THR A 309 38.87 -58.84 -5.78
N GLN A 310 37.73 -59.45 -6.11
CA GLN A 310 37.06 -59.26 -7.40
C GLN A 310 38.04 -59.45 -8.57
N ASP A 311 38.34 -58.41 -9.34
CA ASP A 311 39.31 -58.35 -10.44
C ASP A 311 40.62 -57.61 -10.09
N LEU A 312 40.76 -57.15 -8.85
CA LEU A 312 41.93 -56.42 -8.36
C LEU A 312 42.94 -57.41 -7.79
N THR A 313 44.23 -57.21 -8.07
CA THR A 313 45.32 -58.04 -7.54
C THR A 313 46.52 -57.20 -7.12
N VAL A 314 47.07 -57.48 -5.95
CA VAL A 314 48.30 -56.88 -5.42
C VAL A 314 49.23 -57.97 -4.88
N GLN A 315 50.51 -57.67 -4.72
CA GLN A 315 51.46 -58.57 -4.09
C GLN A 315 51.94 -58.04 -2.74
N SER A 316 52.22 -58.94 -1.80
CA SER A 316 52.84 -58.57 -0.53
C SER A 316 54.31 -58.15 -0.71
N ASP A 317 54.74 -57.16 0.07
CA ASP A 317 56.10 -56.62 0.06
C ASP A 317 57.12 -57.54 0.76
N ALA A 318 58.37 -57.10 0.90
CA ALA A 318 59.43 -57.87 1.56
C ALA A 318 59.16 -58.16 3.05
N ALA A 319 58.36 -57.31 3.71
CA ALA A 319 57.95 -57.46 5.10
C ALA A 319 56.60 -58.20 5.24
N GLY A 320 56.04 -58.71 4.14
CA GLY A 320 54.77 -59.42 4.13
C GLY A 320 53.54 -58.51 4.20
N ASN A 321 53.70 -57.20 4.12
CA ASN A 321 52.59 -56.26 4.16
C ASN A 321 51.96 -56.11 2.78
N PHE A 322 50.67 -55.78 2.75
CA PHE A 322 49.97 -55.45 1.52
C PHE A 322 48.99 -54.30 1.74
N ARG A 323 48.67 -53.61 0.64
CA ARG A 323 47.64 -52.58 0.59
C ARG A 323 46.96 -52.65 -0.77
N LEU A 324 45.66 -52.92 -0.75
CA LEU A 324 44.81 -53.06 -1.92
C LEU A 324 43.80 -51.90 -1.93
N GLU A 325 43.83 -51.10 -2.98
CA GLU A 325 42.87 -50.01 -3.19
C GLU A 325 41.67 -50.48 -4.00
N ILE A 326 40.46 -50.24 -3.50
CA ILE A 326 39.20 -50.62 -4.10
C ILE A 326 38.55 -49.36 -4.70
N PRO A 327 38.36 -49.30 -6.04
CA PRO A 327 37.64 -48.21 -6.69
C PRO A 327 36.23 -48.06 -6.13
N LEU A 328 35.73 -46.83 -6.06
CA LEU A 328 34.45 -46.48 -5.44
C LEU A 328 33.29 -47.38 -5.89
N GLU A 329 33.16 -47.63 -7.19
CA GLU A 329 32.09 -48.45 -7.78
C GLU A 329 32.10 -49.93 -7.35
N LYS A 330 33.21 -50.43 -6.80
CA LYS A 330 33.41 -51.81 -6.34
C LYS A 330 33.42 -51.94 -4.82
N GLN A 331 33.26 -50.84 -4.09
CA GLN A 331 33.24 -50.84 -2.64
C GLN A 331 31.98 -51.51 -2.10
N ALA A 332 32.14 -52.23 -1.00
CA ALA A 332 31.09 -52.97 -0.32
C ALA A 332 31.45 -53.08 1.18
N GLU A 333 30.45 -53.20 2.04
CA GLU A 333 30.64 -53.36 3.50
C GLU A 333 31.49 -54.61 3.81
N GLU A 334 31.33 -55.69 3.03
CA GLU A 334 32.13 -56.90 3.09
C GLU A 334 32.81 -57.19 1.75
N GLN A 335 34.05 -57.70 1.79
CA GLN A 335 34.80 -58.10 0.61
C GLN A 335 35.35 -59.52 0.76
N LEU A 336 35.44 -60.25 -0.36
CA LEU A 336 36.09 -61.56 -0.42
C LEU A 336 37.55 -61.37 -0.84
N LEU A 337 38.49 -61.62 0.07
CA LEU A 337 39.92 -61.61 -0.22
C LEU A 337 40.44 -63.03 -0.38
N SER A 338 41.18 -63.28 -1.46
CA SER A 338 41.91 -64.51 -1.68
C SER A 338 43.42 -64.25 -1.64
N ALA A 339 44.17 -65.09 -0.93
CA ALA A 339 45.63 -65.03 -0.89
C ALA A 339 46.22 -66.35 -1.42
N PHE A 340 47.19 -66.25 -2.33
CA PHE A 340 47.82 -67.41 -2.94
C PHE A 340 49.31 -67.20 -3.18
N LYS A 341 50.10 -68.23 -2.84
CA LYS A 341 51.52 -68.33 -3.16
C LYS A 341 51.85 -69.77 -3.53
N PRO A 342 52.64 -70.03 -4.59
CA PRO A 342 53.05 -71.39 -4.93
C PRO A 342 53.71 -72.11 -3.74
N GLY A 343 53.30 -73.36 -3.49
CA GLY A 343 53.76 -74.14 -2.34
C GLY A 343 53.02 -73.87 -1.02
N TYR A 344 51.94 -73.09 -1.05
CA TYR A 344 51.01 -72.87 0.06
C TYR A 344 49.57 -73.14 -0.38
N GLN A 345 48.71 -73.50 0.58
CA GLN A 345 47.27 -73.63 0.36
C GLN A 345 46.66 -72.26 0.09
N ARG A 346 45.65 -72.23 -0.80
CA ARG A 346 44.89 -71.01 -1.08
C ARG A 346 44.08 -70.64 0.16
N TRP A 347 44.18 -69.38 0.57
CA TRP A 347 43.39 -68.82 1.65
C TRP A 347 42.31 -67.90 1.09
N THR A 348 41.11 -67.97 1.64
CA THR A 348 39.96 -67.14 1.24
C THR A 348 39.17 -66.72 2.47
N PHE A 349 38.80 -65.45 2.57
CA PHE A 349 38.01 -64.92 3.67
C PHE A 349 37.09 -63.81 3.18
N THR A 350 35.83 -63.87 3.60
CA THR A 350 34.88 -62.77 3.47
C THR A 350 34.76 -62.09 4.82
N GLY A 351 34.96 -60.78 4.86
CA GLY A 351 34.82 -60.01 6.09
C GLY A 351 34.63 -58.53 5.83
N PRO A 352 34.37 -57.76 6.91
CA PRO A 352 34.08 -56.34 6.79
C PRO A 352 35.33 -55.55 6.41
N VAL A 353 35.15 -54.58 5.51
CA VAL A 353 36.20 -53.61 5.20
C VAL A 353 36.12 -52.47 6.21
N MET A 354 37.23 -52.20 6.88
CA MET A 354 37.34 -51.09 7.83
C MET A 354 38.67 -50.37 7.59
N PRO A 355 38.68 -49.03 7.55
CA PRO A 355 39.87 -48.26 7.19
C PRO A 355 41.02 -48.38 8.20
N ASN A 356 40.72 -48.80 9.43
CA ASN A 356 41.67 -48.84 10.55
C ASN A 356 41.89 -50.25 11.13
N VAL A 357 41.37 -51.31 10.48
CA VAL A 357 41.53 -52.69 10.95
C VAL A 357 42.31 -53.51 9.94
N PRO A 358 43.55 -53.94 10.25
CA PRO A 358 44.35 -54.73 9.33
C PRO A 358 43.86 -56.18 9.22
N TRP A 359 43.97 -56.74 8.03
CA TRP A 359 43.68 -58.15 7.76
C TRP A 359 44.95 -58.98 7.93
N ASN A 360 45.03 -59.74 9.02
CA ASN A 360 46.17 -60.60 9.30
C ASN A 360 45.94 -62.00 8.74
N ILE A 361 46.77 -62.42 7.79
CA ILE A 361 46.59 -63.65 7.01
C ILE A 361 47.72 -64.62 7.36
N VAL A 362 47.35 -65.85 7.71
CA VAL A 362 48.28 -66.96 7.94
C VAL A 362 48.13 -67.99 6.82
N LEU A 363 49.17 -68.16 6.01
CA LEU A 363 49.18 -69.17 4.94
C LEU A 363 49.78 -70.49 5.44
N LYS A 364 49.04 -71.56 5.21
CA LYS A 364 49.45 -72.94 5.53
C LYS A 364 50.11 -73.57 4.32
N LYS A 365 51.11 -74.43 4.56
CA LYS A 365 51.77 -75.17 3.47
C LYS A 365 50.91 -76.31 2.93
#